data_AF-A0A2D9Y038-F1
#
_entry.id   AF-A0A2D9Y038-F1
#
_cell.length_a   1.000
_cell.length_b   1.000
_cell.length_c   1.000
_cell.angle_alpha   90.00
_cell.angle_beta   90.00
_cell.angle_gamma   90.00
#
_symmetry.space_group_name_H-M   'P 1'
#
loop_
_entity.id
_entity.type
_entity.pdbx_description
1 polymer ?
#
loop_
_entity_poly.entity_id
_entity_poly.type
_entity_poly.pdbx_seq_one_letter_code
_entity_poly.pdbx_strand_id
1 'polypeptide(L)'
;MYTLSNRLRLLSIILMVVGAVGLLAGFLTTPGSIEEVKQHLASHDDHGGGHGNDHSTDDSHAGNTIHAENSLEKDAHSGDAHYEHVLHQLQNKPWASLYVAAFFFFMIALGVLAFYAIQFAAQAGWSPVLFRVMEAITSYLVPGGIIMFVILALSGFHFNHLFHWMDPELVNPDSEHYDALIAGKSGWLNVPFFLIRALIFLGGWALYRHFAIKFSRKQDEEPTGNKWYKKSFKISAGFLVFFIYTESMMSWDWIMSFDPHWFSTLFGWYVFASLFVSGITVLALITIYLKSKGYLEFVNNSHIHDLAKFMFGISIFWTYLWFSQFMLIWYSNIPEEVTYFITRIEDYKLPFFGMLAMNFIFPLLVLMNSDFKRVNWFVVMAGIIILCGHYLDIFNMVMPGSVGASWFIGLSEISAVLLFLGLFLFIVFRALTKAPLLAKGNPYIEESKHFHY
;
A
#
# COMPACT_ATOMS: atom_id res chain seq x y z
N MET A 1 -30.90 -3.57 10.44
CA MET A 1 -30.01 -3.69 9.25
C MET A 1 -29.37 -2.33 9.00
N TYR A 2 -28.15 -2.28 8.46
CA TYR A 2 -27.52 -1.01 8.08
C TYR A 2 -28.22 -0.41 6.86
N THR A 3 -28.46 0.89 6.89
CA THR A 3 -29.01 1.67 5.76
C THR A 3 -27.94 2.61 5.23
N LEU A 4 -27.60 2.45 3.94
CA LEU A 4 -26.62 3.33 3.29
C LEU A 4 -27.17 4.74 3.19
N SER A 5 -26.52 5.71 3.85
CA SER A 5 -26.97 7.09 3.79
C SER A 5 -26.79 7.69 2.38
N ASN A 6 -27.76 8.46 1.92
CA ASN A 6 -27.69 9.15 0.62
C ASN A 6 -26.47 10.08 0.53
N ARG A 7 -26.10 10.73 1.64
CA ARG A 7 -24.92 11.61 1.71
C ARG A 7 -23.62 10.84 1.48
N LEU A 8 -23.45 9.68 2.13
CA LEU A 8 -22.25 8.85 1.96
C LEU A 8 -22.16 8.26 0.54
N ARG A 9 -23.30 7.82 -0.01
CA ARG A 9 -23.36 7.37 -1.41
C ARG A 9 -22.94 8.48 -2.37
N LEU A 10 -23.49 9.69 -2.20
CA LEU A 10 -23.16 10.84 -3.02
C LEU A 10 -21.69 11.23 -2.88
N LEU A 11 -21.16 11.29 -1.65
CA LEU A 11 -19.75 11.56 -1.37
C LEU A 11 -18.83 10.57 -2.08
N SER A 12 -19.10 9.27 -1.96
CA SER A 12 -18.30 8.24 -2.65
C SER A 12 -18.32 8.42 -4.17
N ILE A 13 -19.47 8.79 -4.76
CA ILE A 13 -19.59 9.05 -6.20
C ILE A 13 -18.79 10.30 -6.59
N ILE A 14 -18.90 11.39 -5.82
CA ILE A 14 -18.13 12.62 -6.07
C ILE A 14 -16.62 12.32 -6.03
N LEU A 15 -16.15 11.59 -5.02
CA LEU A 15 -14.75 11.18 -4.90
C LEU A 15 -14.28 10.37 -6.12
N MET A 16 -15.09 9.41 -6.58
CA MET A 16 -14.79 8.63 -7.79
C MET A 16 -14.73 9.50 -9.05
N VAL A 17 -15.69 10.42 -9.24
CA VAL A 17 -15.74 11.27 -10.43
C VAL A 17 -14.58 12.28 -10.44
N VAL A 18 -14.36 12.98 -9.33
CA VAL A 18 -13.25 13.94 -9.20
C VAL A 18 -11.91 13.24 -9.35
N GLY A 19 -11.74 12.07 -8.73
CA GLY A 19 -10.55 11.25 -8.86
C GLY A 19 -10.32 10.78 -10.30
N ALA A 20 -11.36 10.28 -10.98
CA ALA A 20 -11.24 9.84 -12.37
C ALA A 20 -10.90 11.00 -13.33
N VAL A 21 -11.57 12.14 -13.20
CA VAL A 21 -11.31 13.32 -14.04
C VAL A 21 -9.89 13.84 -13.83
N GLY A 22 -9.45 13.97 -12.58
CA GLY A 22 -8.10 14.45 -12.29
C GLY A 22 -7.01 13.46 -12.73
N LEU A 23 -7.26 12.15 -12.63
CA LEU A 23 -6.34 11.14 -13.15
C LEU A 23 -6.25 11.19 -14.69
N LEU A 24 -7.39 11.32 -15.39
CA LEU A 24 -7.42 11.52 -16.84
C LEU A 24 -6.67 12.79 -17.25
N ALA A 25 -6.84 13.89 -16.52
CA ALA A 25 -6.07 15.11 -16.74
C ALA A 25 -4.56 14.87 -16.53
N GLY A 26 -4.17 14.07 -15.54
CA GLY A 26 -2.78 13.64 -15.33
C GLY A 26 -2.20 12.90 -16.55
N PHE A 27 -2.94 11.94 -17.11
CA PHE A 27 -2.54 11.24 -18.34
C PHE A 27 -2.46 12.18 -19.56
N LEU A 28 -3.36 13.17 -19.67
CA LEU A 28 -3.39 14.10 -20.80
C LEU A 28 -2.32 15.21 -20.73
N THR A 29 -1.79 15.50 -19.55
CA THR A 29 -0.76 16.54 -19.32
C THR A 29 0.65 15.98 -19.28
N THR A 30 0.79 14.66 -19.41
CA THR A 30 2.07 13.97 -19.46
C THR A 30 2.77 14.23 -20.80
N PRO A 31 4.04 14.67 -20.83
CA PRO A 31 4.76 14.93 -22.08
C PRO A 31 4.83 13.70 -23.00
N GLY A 32 4.55 13.92 -24.28
CA GLY A 32 4.60 12.90 -25.33
C GLY A 32 5.94 12.83 -26.07
N SER A 33 6.77 13.87 -25.98
CA SER A 33 8.05 13.96 -26.72
C SER A 33 9.17 14.63 -25.92
N ILE A 34 10.40 14.43 -26.36
CA ILE A 34 11.61 15.06 -25.81
C ILE A 34 11.51 16.59 -25.89
N GLU A 35 10.93 17.13 -26.96
CA GLU A 35 10.73 18.56 -27.18
C GLU A 35 9.79 19.17 -26.15
N GLU A 36 8.71 18.47 -25.80
CA GLU A 36 7.79 18.90 -24.74
C GLU A 36 8.47 18.86 -23.38
N VAL A 37 9.33 17.87 -23.11
CA VAL A 37 10.13 17.82 -21.87
C VAL A 37 11.11 18.99 -21.80
N LYS A 38 11.81 19.31 -22.90
CA LYS A 38 12.71 20.47 -22.99
C LYS A 38 11.96 21.78 -22.71
N GLN A 39 10.77 21.96 -23.26
CA GLN A 39 9.92 23.13 -23.00
C GLN A 39 9.44 23.18 -21.55
N HIS A 40 9.02 22.04 -20.99
CA HIS A 40 8.54 21.92 -19.62
C HIS A 40 9.65 22.28 -18.61
N LEU A 41 10.86 21.75 -18.80
CA LEU A 41 12.01 22.06 -17.94
C LEU A 41 12.46 23.52 -18.08
N ALA A 42 12.52 24.06 -19.30
CA ALA A 42 12.86 25.46 -19.52
C ALA A 42 11.88 26.43 -18.86
N SER A 43 10.57 26.11 -18.84
CA SER A 43 9.56 26.93 -18.17
C SER A 43 9.65 26.90 -16.64
N HIS A 44 10.25 25.85 -16.06
CA HIS A 44 10.47 25.74 -14.62
C HIS A 44 11.68 26.55 -14.15
N ASP A 45 12.74 26.63 -14.97
CA ASP A 45 13.94 27.44 -14.67
C ASP A 45 13.65 28.95 -14.71
N ASP A 46 12.76 29.41 -15.60
CA ASP A 46 12.36 30.83 -15.69
C ASP A 46 11.49 31.33 -14.51
N HIS A 47 11.01 30.42 -13.66
CA HIS A 47 10.18 30.73 -12.48
C HIS A 47 10.83 30.36 -11.13
N GLY A 48 12.06 29.84 -11.13
CA GLY A 48 12.82 29.38 -9.95
C GLY A 48 13.80 30.40 -9.37
N GLY A 49 13.50 31.69 -9.41
CA GLY A 49 14.33 32.73 -8.80
C GLY A 49 14.07 32.90 -7.30
N GLY A 50 14.81 32.16 -6.45
CA GLY A 50 15.03 32.55 -5.06
C GLY A 50 14.78 31.48 -4.01
N HIS A 51 15.81 30.71 -3.69
CA HIS A 51 16.11 30.32 -2.32
C HIS A 51 17.63 30.24 -2.16
N GLY A 52 18.22 31.37 -1.77
CA GLY A 52 19.59 31.42 -1.29
C GLY A 52 19.69 30.67 0.03
N ASN A 53 20.70 29.81 0.14
CA ASN A 53 21.19 29.36 1.42
C ASN A 53 22.62 29.91 1.56
N ASP A 54 22.67 31.10 2.14
CA ASP A 54 23.87 31.77 2.59
C ASP A 54 24.25 31.14 3.93
N HIS A 55 25.40 30.45 3.99
CA HIS A 55 26.07 30.15 5.25
C HIS A 55 27.58 30.01 5.02
N SER A 56 28.26 31.12 5.26
CA SER A 56 29.68 31.18 5.59
C SER A 56 29.97 30.52 6.94
N THR A 57 31.01 29.68 7.02
CA THR A 57 32.08 29.73 8.05
C THR A 57 33.26 28.87 7.60
N ASP A 58 34.43 29.51 7.54
CA ASP A 58 35.78 28.92 7.47
C ASP A 58 36.04 27.87 8.57
N ASP A 59 36.70 26.76 8.24
CA ASP A 59 38.12 26.58 8.62
C ASP A 59 38.75 25.30 8.02
N SER A 60 39.97 25.51 7.53
CA SER A 60 41.00 24.64 6.95
C SER A 60 41.04 23.14 7.26
N HIS A 61 41.24 22.30 6.22
CA HIS A 61 42.52 21.60 6.00
C HIS A 61 42.65 20.97 4.58
N ALA A 62 43.63 21.51 3.85
CA ALA A 62 44.35 21.09 2.65
C ALA A 62 44.09 19.72 1.98
N GLY A 63 43.87 19.76 0.65
CA GLY A 63 44.13 18.63 -0.26
C GLY A 63 43.62 18.83 -1.69
N ASN A 64 44.41 19.51 -2.53
CA ASN A 64 44.33 19.63 -3.99
C ASN A 64 43.16 20.40 -4.64
N THR A 65 43.46 21.66 -4.96
CA THR A 65 42.88 22.44 -6.06
C THR A 65 43.18 21.81 -7.42
N ILE A 66 42.15 21.41 -8.15
CA ILE A 66 42.12 21.48 -9.62
C ILE A 66 40.95 22.39 -9.97
N HIS A 67 41.29 23.50 -10.63
CA HIS A 67 40.35 24.47 -11.18
C HIS A 67 39.43 23.76 -12.18
N ALA A 68 38.13 23.67 -11.88
CA ALA A 68 37.09 23.41 -12.88
C ALA A 68 36.63 24.77 -13.41
N GLU A 69 37.35 25.27 -14.41
CA GLU A 69 36.83 26.32 -15.28
C GLU A 69 35.62 25.78 -16.05
N ASN A 70 34.61 26.63 -16.18
CA ASN A 70 33.48 26.49 -17.08
C ASN A 70 33.91 26.00 -18.47
N SER A 71 33.62 24.75 -18.79
CA SER A 71 33.49 24.28 -20.17
C SER A 71 32.04 23.89 -20.43
N LEU A 72 31.26 24.90 -20.82
CA LEU A 72 30.09 24.72 -21.67
C LEU A 72 30.57 24.21 -23.03
N GLU A 73 30.91 22.92 -23.12
CA GLU A 73 31.00 22.20 -24.39
C GLU A 73 29.91 21.13 -24.40
N LYS A 74 28.91 21.41 -25.23
CA LYS A 74 27.82 20.51 -25.58
C LYS A 74 28.39 19.33 -26.36
N ASP A 75 28.48 18.17 -25.71
CA ASP A 75 28.36 16.91 -26.42
C ASP A 75 26.90 16.74 -26.86
N ALA A 76 26.62 17.03 -28.14
CA ALA A 76 25.29 16.94 -28.74
C ALA A 76 24.70 15.51 -28.71
N HIS A 77 25.50 14.50 -28.37
CA HIS A 77 25.06 13.11 -28.23
C HIS A 77 24.72 12.69 -26.79
N SER A 78 25.16 13.42 -25.74
CA SER A 78 24.81 13.10 -24.35
C SER A 78 23.56 13.84 -23.85
N GLY A 79 23.17 14.91 -24.53
CA GLY A 79 22.02 15.74 -24.15
C GLY A 79 20.68 15.03 -24.32
N ASP A 80 20.48 14.32 -25.44
CA ASP A 80 19.17 13.72 -25.76
C ASP A 80 18.86 12.48 -24.90
N ALA A 81 19.87 11.68 -24.51
CA ALA A 81 19.69 10.53 -23.63
C ALA A 81 19.15 10.93 -22.24
N HIS A 82 19.57 12.09 -21.71
CA HIS A 82 19.03 12.62 -20.46
C HIS A 82 17.54 12.95 -20.59
N TYR A 83 17.13 13.62 -21.68
CA TYR A 83 15.73 13.98 -21.89
C TYR A 83 14.86 12.76 -22.17
N GLU A 84 15.38 11.73 -22.83
CA GLU A 84 14.71 10.44 -23.04
C GLU A 84 14.44 9.73 -21.70
N HIS A 85 15.45 9.67 -20.82
CA HIS A 85 15.28 9.12 -19.48
C HIS A 85 14.23 9.89 -18.65
N VAL A 86 14.27 11.23 -18.68
CA VAL A 86 13.27 12.07 -17.99
C VAL A 86 11.88 11.89 -18.61
N LEU A 87 11.77 11.75 -19.94
CA LEU A 87 10.49 11.48 -20.61
C LEU A 87 9.86 10.19 -20.09
N HIS A 88 10.62 9.09 -20.00
CA HIS A 88 10.14 7.83 -19.45
C HIS A 88 9.67 7.97 -18.00
N GLN A 89 10.42 8.68 -17.16
CA GLN A 89 10.02 8.93 -15.77
C GLN A 89 8.69 9.71 -15.68
N LEU A 90 8.53 10.76 -16.49
CA LEU A 90 7.29 11.55 -16.51
C LEU A 90 6.11 10.74 -17.06
N GLN A 91 6.33 9.91 -18.08
CA GLN A 91 5.32 9.01 -18.64
C GLN A 91 4.84 7.93 -17.67
N ASN A 92 5.75 7.44 -16.83
CA ASN A 92 5.42 6.45 -15.80
C ASN A 92 4.65 7.04 -14.61
N LYS A 93 4.73 8.35 -14.37
CA LYS A 93 4.14 9.00 -13.18
C LYS A 93 2.63 8.75 -12.98
N PRO A 94 1.74 8.99 -13.96
CA PRO A 94 0.31 8.71 -13.76
C PRO A 94 0.02 7.22 -13.56
N TRP A 95 0.79 6.33 -14.19
CA TRP A 95 0.69 4.88 -14.00
C TRP A 95 1.13 4.46 -12.60
N ALA A 96 2.26 4.99 -12.09
CA ALA A 96 2.78 4.70 -10.76
C ALA A 96 1.83 5.23 -9.67
N SER A 97 1.26 6.43 -9.86
CA SER A 97 0.23 7.00 -8.99
C SER A 97 -1.01 6.10 -8.89
N LEU A 98 -1.49 5.62 -10.04
CA LEU A 98 -2.60 4.67 -10.13
C LEU A 98 -2.25 3.36 -9.41
N TYR A 99 -1.05 2.83 -9.64
CA TYR A 99 -0.55 1.59 -9.05
C TYR A 99 -0.51 1.67 -7.52
N VAL A 100 0.16 2.68 -6.96
CA VAL A 100 0.34 2.87 -5.52
C VAL A 100 -1.01 2.98 -4.82
N ALA A 101 -1.93 3.77 -5.36
CA ALA A 101 -3.25 3.92 -4.76
C ALA A 101 -4.09 2.64 -4.87
N ALA A 102 -4.09 1.97 -6.04
CA ALA A 102 -4.80 0.71 -6.22
C ALA A 102 -4.29 -0.37 -5.25
N PHE A 103 -2.97 -0.49 -5.13
CA PHE A 103 -2.30 -1.43 -4.24
C PHE A 103 -2.63 -1.13 -2.78
N PHE A 104 -2.59 0.14 -2.36
CA PHE A 104 -2.87 0.56 -0.99
C PHE A 104 -4.28 0.14 -0.53
N PHE A 105 -5.31 0.45 -1.31
CA PHE A 105 -6.69 0.06 -0.95
C PHE A 105 -6.92 -1.45 -1.04
N PHE A 106 -6.25 -2.12 -1.98
CA PHE A 106 -6.27 -3.59 -2.08
C PHE A 106 -5.66 -4.24 -0.83
N MET A 107 -4.50 -3.77 -0.37
CA MET A 107 -3.82 -4.34 0.80
C MET A 107 -4.64 -4.19 2.07
N ILE A 108 -5.38 -3.07 2.24
CA ILE A 108 -6.28 -2.87 3.39
C ILE A 108 -7.32 -4.01 3.45
N ALA A 109 -7.95 -4.34 2.31
CA ALA A 109 -8.93 -5.40 2.24
C ALA A 109 -8.32 -6.78 2.52
N LEU A 110 -7.10 -7.02 2.03
CA LEU A 110 -6.35 -8.25 2.27
C LEU A 110 -5.90 -8.38 3.72
N GLY A 111 -5.42 -7.31 4.35
CA GLY A 111 -5.02 -7.27 5.76
C GLY A 111 -6.19 -7.54 6.70
N VAL A 112 -7.38 -7.00 6.42
CA VAL A 112 -8.60 -7.33 7.18
C VAL A 112 -9.02 -8.80 6.95
N LEU A 113 -8.81 -9.37 5.77
CA LEU A 113 -9.10 -10.78 5.51
C LEU A 113 -8.17 -11.69 6.32
N ALA A 114 -6.88 -11.38 6.37
CA ALA A 114 -5.90 -12.07 7.22
C ALA A 114 -6.27 -11.95 8.70
N PHE A 115 -6.59 -10.73 9.17
CA PHE A 115 -7.03 -10.52 10.56
C PHE A 115 -8.30 -11.31 10.90
N TYR A 116 -9.29 -11.31 10.00
CA TYR A 116 -10.51 -12.10 10.15
C TYR A 116 -10.21 -13.59 10.30
N ALA A 117 -9.34 -14.15 9.45
CA ALA A 117 -8.92 -15.55 9.55
C ALA A 117 -8.22 -15.86 10.89
N ILE A 118 -7.36 -14.95 11.36
CA ILE A 118 -6.70 -15.05 12.67
C ILE A 118 -7.73 -15.11 13.80
N GLN A 119 -8.77 -14.27 13.77
CA GLN A 119 -9.80 -14.28 14.82
C GLN A 119 -10.54 -15.63 14.90
N PHE A 120 -10.83 -16.27 13.76
CA PHE A 120 -11.41 -17.62 13.74
C PHE A 120 -10.43 -18.68 14.24
N ALA A 121 -9.17 -18.64 13.80
CA ALA A 121 -8.15 -19.61 14.19
C ALA A 121 -7.78 -19.52 15.67
N ALA A 122 -7.75 -18.30 16.22
CA ALA A 122 -7.49 -18.03 17.64
C ALA A 122 -8.72 -18.22 18.53
N GLN A 123 -9.91 -18.42 17.95
CA GLN A 123 -11.17 -18.54 18.68
C GLN A 123 -11.42 -17.34 19.62
N ALA A 124 -11.16 -16.14 19.11
CA ALA A 124 -11.18 -14.93 19.92
C ALA A 124 -12.59 -14.55 20.38
N GLY A 125 -12.76 -14.38 21.69
CA GLY A 125 -14.05 -14.08 22.32
C GLY A 125 -14.58 -12.67 22.18
N TRP A 126 -13.75 -11.68 21.85
CA TRP A 126 -14.16 -10.27 21.77
C TRP A 126 -14.58 -9.83 20.36
N SER A 127 -14.01 -10.50 19.33
CA SER A 127 -14.16 -10.15 17.92
C SER A 127 -15.50 -10.48 17.22
N PRO A 128 -16.35 -11.43 17.69
CA PRO A 128 -17.58 -11.81 16.98
C PRO A 128 -18.54 -10.67 16.66
N VAL A 129 -18.67 -9.67 17.53
CA VAL A 129 -19.51 -8.48 17.27
C VAL A 129 -18.98 -7.58 16.13
N LEU A 130 -17.73 -7.77 15.69
CA LEU A 130 -17.08 -7.00 14.63
C LEU A 130 -16.99 -7.75 13.30
N PHE A 131 -17.31 -9.05 13.25
CA PHE A 131 -17.14 -9.88 12.05
C PHE A 131 -17.88 -9.36 10.83
N ARG A 132 -19.08 -8.79 11.00
CA ARG A 132 -19.85 -8.23 9.87
C ARG A 132 -19.18 -6.97 9.28
N VAL A 133 -18.48 -6.21 10.12
CA VAL A 133 -17.69 -5.05 9.66
C VAL A 133 -16.46 -5.54 8.88
N MET A 134 -15.76 -6.56 9.38
CA MET A 134 -14.62 -7.18 8.67
C MET A 134 -15.05 -7.77 7.31
N GLU A 135 -16.16 -8.53 7.26
CA GLU A 135 -16.71 -9.09 6.02
C GLU A 135 -17.08 -8.02 4.99
N ALA A 136 -17.53 -6.85 5.44
CA ALA A 136 -17.83 -5.73 4.59
C ALA A 136 -16.57 -5.05 4.06
N ILE A 137 -15.55 -4.83 4.89
CA ILE A 137 -14.27 -4.25 4.44
C ILE A 137 -13.61 -5.14 3.39
N THR A 138 -13.55 -6.45 3.64
CA THR A 138 -12.97 -7.41 2.70
C THR A 138 -13.73 -7.48 1.36
N SER A 139 -14.94 -6.91 1.25
CA SER A 139 -15.68 -6.88 -0.03
C SER A 139 -15.00 -6.11 -1.14
N TYR A 140 -14.09 -5.20 -0.79
CA TYR A 140 -13.23 -4.53 -1.75
C TYR A 140 -12.16 -5.44 -2.37
N LEU A 141 -11.84 -6.58 -1.75
CA LEU A 141 -10.75 -7.45 -2.21
C LEU A 141 -10.92 -7.91 -3.66
N VAL A 142 -12.14 -8.31 -4.07
CA VAL A 142 -12.37 -8.81 -5.43
C VAL A 142 -12.30 -7.67 -6.46
N PRO A 143 -13.03 -6.55 -6.30
CA PRO A 143 -12.88 -5.41 -7.21
C PRO A 143 -11.45 -4.85 -7.26
N GLY A 144 -10.82 -4.65 -6.10
CA GLY A 144 -9.43 -4.17 -6.02
C GLY A 144 -8.44 -5.14 -6.66
N GLY A 145 -8.63 -6.45 -6.43
CA GLY A 145 -7.80 -7.49 -7.03
C GLY A 145 -7.92 -7.57 -8.55
N ILE A 146 -9.13 -7.39 -9.10
CA ILE A 146 -9.34 -7.29 -10.55
C ILE A 146 -8.61 -6.07 -11.12
N ILE A 147 -8.72 -4.92 -10.46
CA ILE A 147 -8.03 -3.69 -10.89
C ILE A 147 -6.50 -3.89 -10.87
N MET A 148 -5.95 -4.46 -9.79
CA MET A 148 -4.53 -4.78 -9.71
C MET A 148 -4.10 -5.73 -10.84
N PHE A 149 -4.85 -6.82 -11.07
CA PHE A 149 -4.54 -7.74 -12.16
C PHE A 149 -4.55 -7.06 -13.53
N VAL A 150 -5.50 -6.17 -13.78
CA VAL A 150 -5.56 -5.40 -15.04
C VAL A 150 -4.35 -4.47 -15.18
N ILE A 151 -3.93 -3.76 -14.13
CA ILE A 151 -2.73 -2.91 -14.17
C ILE A 151 -1.48 -3.74 -14.46
N LEU A 152 -1.34 -4.89 -13.80
CA LEU A 152 -0.25 -5.83 -14.04
C LEU A 152 -0.24 -6.36 -15.49
N ALA A 153 -1.41 -6.72 -16.02
CA ALA A 153 -1.55 -7.19 -17.40
C ALA A 153 -1.22 -6.08 -18.41
N LEU A 154 -1.69 -4.84 -18.19
CA LEU A 154 -1.36 -3.70 -19.05
C LEU A 154 0.15 -3.42 -19.09
N SER A 155 0.83 -3.58 -17.96
CA SER A 155 2.29 -3.48 -17.89
C SER A 155 2.96 -4.60 -18.68
N GLY A 156 2.48 -5.84 -18.54
CA GLY A 156 2.97 -7.00 -19.32
C GLY A 156 2.67 -6.95 -20.82
N PHE A 157 1.72 -6.13 -21.25
CA PHE A 157 1.44 -5.86 -22.67
C PHE A 157 2.07 -4.55 -23.17
N HIS A 158 3.00 -3.96 -22.41
CA HIS A 158 3.76 -2.76 -22.77
C HIS A 158 2.90 -1.49 -22.99
N PHE A 159 1.78 -1.35 -22.29
CA PHE A 159 1.04 -0.08 -22.24
C PHE A 159 1.69 0.96 -21.31
N ASN A 160 2.66 0.52 -20.50
CA ASN A 160 3.46 1.35 -19.61
C ASN A 160 4.82 0.67 -19.36
N HIS A 161 5.75 1.40 -18.73
CA HIS A 161 7.09 0.91 -18.38
C HIS A 161 7.30 0.91 -16.86
N LEU A 162 6.30 0.43 -16.09
CA LEU A 162 6.40 0.36 -14.63
C LEU A 162 7.44 -0.65 -14.15
N PHE A 163 7.54 -1.80 -14.82
CA PHE A 163 8.47 -2.88 -14.47
C PHE A 163 9.56 -2.96 -15.54
N HIS A 164 10.76 -2.48 -15.21
CA HIS A 164 11.87 -2.41 -16.16
C HIS A 164 12.21 -3.79 -16.77
N TRP A 165 12.21 -4.85 -15.96
CA TRP A 165 12.53 -6.22 -16.40
C TRP A 165 11.56 -6.81 -17.45
N MET A 166 10.40 -6.19 -17.70
CA MET A 166 9.47 -6.65 -18.73
C MET A 166 9.96 -6.33 -20.14
N ASP A 167 10.95 -5.46 -20.30
CA ASP A 167 11.55 -5.13 -21.59
C ASP A 167 12.28 -6.35 -22.22
N PRO A 168 11.89 -6.80 -23.43
CA PRO A 168 12.54 -7.91 -24.11
C PRO A 168 14.02 -7.67 -24.43
N GLU A 169 14.44 -6.41 -24.58
CA GLU A 169 15.81 -6.05 -24.92
C GLU A 169 16.80 -6.39 -23.79
N LEU A 170 16.34 -6.41 -22.54
CA LEU A 170 17.16 -6.75 -21.37
C LEU A 170 17.53 -8.23 -21.29
N VAL A 171 16.78 -9.10 -21.98
CA VAL A 171 16.96 -10.56 -21.91
C VAL A 171 17.61 -11.11 -23.19
N ASN A 172 17.59 -10.35 -24.29
CA ASN A 172 18.18 -10.76 -25.56
C ASN A 172 19.71 -10.59 -25.55
N PRO A 173 20.52 -11.67 -25.65
CA PRO A 173 21.99 -11.58 -25.65
C PRO A 173 22.58 -10.75 -26.79
N ASP A 174 21.82 -10.57 -27.87
CA ASP A 174 22.24 -9.80 -29.05
C ASP A 174 21.91 -8.29 -28.95
N SER A 175 21.23 -7.86 -27.87
CA SER A 175 20.87 -6.46 -27.63
C SER A 175 21.99 -5.69 -26.94
N GLU A 176 22.15 -4.40 -27.25
CA GLU A 176 23.05 -3.50 -26.53
C GLU A 176 22.59 -3.25 -25.08
N HIS A 177 21.30 -3.48 -24.79
CA HIS A 177 20.70 -3.34 -23.46
C HIS A 177 20.67 -4.65 -22.67
N TYR A 178 21.35 -5.70 -23.12
CA TYR A 178 21.34 -7.00 -22.44
C TYR A 178 21.83 -6.91 -20.98
N ASP A 179 21.04 -7.44 -20.06
CA ASP A 179 21.37 -7.53 -18.64
C ASP A 179 21.43 -9.00 -18.19
N ALA A 180 22.64 -9.47 -17.92
CA ALA A 180 22.89 -10.85 -17.51
C ALA A 180 22.22 -11.23 -16.18
N LEU A 181 22.05 -10.28 -15.24
CA LEU A 181 21.43 -10.52 -13.95
C LEU A 181 19.91 -10.67 -14.09
N ILE A 182 19.27 -9.81 -14.89
CA ILE A 182 17.85 -9.90 -15.19
C ILE A 182 17.56 -11.16 -16.01
N ALA A 183 18.38 -11.46 -17.03
CA ALA A 183 18.25 -12.68 -17.82
C ALA A 183 18.37 -13.94 -16.95
N GLY A 184 19.27 -13.95 -15.96
CA GLY A 184 19.39 -15.03 -14.97
C GLY A 184 18.15 -15.22 -14.09
N LYS A 185 17.34 -14.17 -13.89
CA LYS A 185 16.08 -14.19 -13.12
C LYS A 185 14.84 -14.51 -13.97
N SER A 186 14.98 -14.64 -15.30
CA SER A 186 13.87 -14.87 -16.25
C SER A 186 13.01 -16.12 -15.96
N GLY A 187 13.59 -17.15 -15.31
CA GLY A 187 12.86 -18.31 -14.85
C GLY A 187 11.73 -17.97 -13.86
N TRP A 188 11.89 -16.90 -13.08
CA TRP A 188 10.86 -16.35 -12.19
C TRP A 188 10.18 -15.11 -12.78
N LEU A 189 10.97 -14.18 -13.31
CA LEU A 189 10.55 -12.92 -13.91
C LEU A 189 10.31 -13.08 -15.42
N ASN A 190 9.16 -13.65 -15.75
CA ASN A 190 8.62 -13.64 -17.11
C ASN A 190 7.12 -13.31 -17.05
N VAL A 191 6.64 -12.52 -18.03
CA VAL A 191 5.27 -11.99 -18.02
C VAL A 191 4.19 -13.09 -17.89
N PRO A 192 4.23 -14.21 -18.64
CA PRO A 192 3.20 -15.25 -18.52
C PRO A 192 3.17 -15.88 -17.14
N PHE A 193 4.32 -16.28 -16.58
CA PHE A 193 4.37 -16.91 -15.27
C PHE A 193 4.01 -15.92 -14.15
N PHE A 194 4.45 -14.66 -14.27
CA PHE A 194 4.09 -13.58 -13.37
C PHE A 194 2.57 -13.37 -13.28
N LEU A 195 1.88 -13.29 -14.43
CA LEU A 195 0.43 -13.12 -14.46
C LEU A 195 -0.32 -14.37 -13.96
N ILE A 196 0.18 -15.58 -14.26
CA ILE A 196 -0.38 -16.83 -13.71
C ILE A 196 -0.26 -16.85 -12.18
N ARG A 197 0.89 -16.49 -11.61
CA ARG A 197 1.09 -16.40 -10.15
C ARG A 197 0.13 -15.38 -9.54
N ALA A 198 0.03 -14.18 -10.14
CA ALA A 198 -0.91 -13.15 -9.70
C ALA A 198 -2.37 -13.67 -9.69
N LEU A 199 -2.78 -14.42 -10.71
CA LEU A 199 -4.11 -15.03 -10.78
C LEU A 199 -4.32 -16.09 -9.70
N ILE A 200 -3.31 -16.91 -9.40
CA ILE A 200 -3.36 -17.92 -8.33
C ILE A 200 -3.51 -17.24 -6.96
N PHE A 201 -2.73 -16.18 -6.69
CA PHE A 201 -2.79 -15.45 -5.43
C PHE A 201 -4.16 -14.82 -5.22
N LEU A 202 -4.63 -14.03 -6.21
CA LEU A 202 -5.93 -13.37 -6.18
C LEU A 202 -7.08 -14.38 -6.12
N GLY A 203 -7.00 -15.45 -6.91
CA GLY A 203 -7.98 -16.53 -6.93
C GLY A 203 -8.10 -17.23 -5.59
N GLY A 204 -6.97 -17.58 -4.96
CA GLY A 204 -6.94 -18.22 -3.64
C GLY A 204 -7.52 -17.34 -2.54
N TRP A 205 -7.15 -16.06 -2.50
CA TRP A 205 -7.69 -15.11 -1.52
C TRP A 205 -9.18 -14.83 -1.72
N ALA A 206 -9.62 -14.67 -2.97
CA ALA A 206 -11.03 -14.49 -3.31
C ALA A 206 -11.86 -15.75 -2.98
N LEU A 207 -11.31 -16.94 -3.22
CA LEU A 207 -11.96 -18.22 -2.91
C LEU A 207 -12.16 -18.39 -1.41
N TYR A 208 -11.12 -18.13 -0.60
CA TYR A 208 -11.25 -18.14 0.86
C TYR A 208 -12.32 -17.16 1.31
N ARG A 209 -12.28 -15.91 0.84
CA ARG A 209 -13.29 -14.90 1.19
C ARG A 209 -14.71 -15.37 0.87
N HIS A 210 -14.92 -15.95 -0.32
CA HIS A 210 -16.22 -16.47 -0.73
C HIS A 210 -16.75 -17.51 0.26
N PHE A 211 -15.95 -18.51 0.61
CA PHE A 211 -16.36 -19.56 1.55
C PHE A 211 -16.47 -19.07 2.99
N ALA A 212 -15.57 -18.19 3.43
CA ALA A 212 -15.60 -17.58 4.75
C ALA A 212 -16.94 -16.87 5.01
N ILE A 213 -17.38 -16.04 4.06
CA ILE A 213 -18.67 -15.34 4.16
C ILE A 213 -19.83 -16.33 4.04
N LYS A 214 -19.77 -17.27 3.08
CA LYS A 214 -20.81 -18.28 2.89
C LYS A 214 -21.07 -19.09 4.16
N PHE A 215 -20.01 -19.57 4.83
CA PHE A 215 -20.14 -20.32 6.07
C PHE A 215 -20.58 -19.44 7.24
N SER A 216 -20.11 -18.19 7.29
CA SER A 216 -20.54 -17.22 8.28
C SER A 216 -22.04 -16.87 8.19
N ARG A 217 -22.62 -16.82 6.97
CA ARG A 217 -24.07 -16.67 6.77
C ARG A 217 -24.84 -17.94 7.13
N LYS A 218 -24.35 -19.11 6.72
CA LYS A 218 -24.99 -20.39 7.05
C LYS A 218 -25.00 -20.71 8.54
N GLN A 219 -24.01 -20.24 9.30
CA GLN A 219 -24.00 -20.38 10.76
C GLN A 219 -25.11 -19.56 11.44
N ASP A 220 -25.53 -18.43 10.84
CA ASP A 220 -26.68 -17.67 11.34
C ASP A 220 -28.00 -18.43 11.15
N GLU A 221 -28.12 -19.17 10.05
CA GLU A 221 -29.32 -19.92 9.65
C GLU A 221 -29.42 -21.28 10.36
N GLU A 222 -28.31 -22.00 10.47
CA GLU A 222 -28.19 -23.34 11.04
C GLU A 222 -27.16 -23.36 12.17
N PRO A 223 -27.46 -22.78 13.35
CA PRO A 223 -26.50 -22.69 14.45
C PRO A 223 -26.24 -24.04 15.13
N THR A 224 -27.19 -24.97 15.06
CA THR A 224 -27.16 -26.25 15.78
C THR A 224 -25.95 -27.10 15.40
N GLY A 225 -25.17 -27.51 16.40
CA GLY A 225 -24.03 -28.41 16.24
C GLY A 225 -22.76 -27.74 15.67
N ASN A 226 -22.75 -26.41 15.46
CA ASN A 226 -21.56 -25.63 15.07
C ASN A 226 -20.83 -26.16 13.82
N LYS A 227 -21.57 -26.80 12.90
CA LYS A 227 -21.03 -27.41 11.71
C LYS A 227 -20.31 -26.40 10.82
N TRP A 228 -20.93 -25.24 10.60
CA TRP A 228 -20.39 -24.19 9.74
C TRP A 228 -19.24 -23.45 10.43
N TYR A 229 -19.34 -23.21 11.74
CA TYR A 229 -18.22 -22.69 12.54
C TYR A 229 -16.96 -23.56 12.43
N LYS A 230 -17.08 -24.89 12.62
CA LYS A 230 -15.94 -25.82 12.48
C LYS A 230 -15.34 -25.81 11.07
N LYS A 231 -16.18 -25.61 10.03
CA LYS A 231 -15.69 -25.43 8.66
C LYS A 231 -14.92 -24.12 8.51
N SER A 232 -15.47 -23.00 9.00
CA SER A 232 -14.80 -21.69 9.01
C SER A 232 -13.44 -21.74 9.70
N PHE A 233 -13.34 -22.43 10.84
CA PHE A 233 -12.07 -22.65 11.55
C PHE A 233 -11.05 -23.37 10.64
N LYS A 234 -11.43 -24.52 10.06
CA LYS A 234 -10.53 -25.32 9.21
C LYS A 234 -10.05 -24.56 7.97
N ILE A 235 -10.96 -23.87 7.27
CA ILE A 235 -10.57 -23.09 6.09
C ILE A 235 -9.72 -21.87 6.46
N SER A 236 -9.92 -21.28 7.64
CA SER A 236 -9.11 -20.14 8.09
C SER A 236 -7.70 -20.58 8.42
N ALA A 237 -7.52 -21.71 9.10
CA ALA A 237 -6.20 -22.29 9.35
C ALA A 237 -5.45 -22.61 8.04
N GLY A 238 -6.12 -23.27 7.09
CA GLY A 238 -5.54 -23.56 5.77
C GLY A 238 -5.22 -22.29 4.97
N PHE A 239 -6.11 -21.29 5.02
CA PHE A 239 -5.90 -20.00 4.38
C PHE A 239 -4.70 -19.26 4.97
N LEU A 240 -4.48 -19.27 6.29
CA LEU A 240 -3.35 -18.57 6.90
C LEU A 240 -2.00 -19.13 6.42
N VAL A 241 -1.89 -20.44 6.24
CA VAL A 241 -0.69 -21.06 5.65
C VAL A 241 -0.52 -20.60 4.21
N PHE A 242 -1.58 -20.71 3.38
CA PHE A 242 -1.55 -20.25 1.99
C PHE A 242 -1.21 -18.75 1.88
N PHE A 243 -1.79 -17.94 2.76
CA PHE A 243 -1.63 -16.50 2.80
C PHE A 243 -0.18 -16.09 3.05
N ILE A 244 0.50 -16.66 4.05
CA ILE A 244 1.89 -16.27 4.36
C ILE A 244 2.82 -16.50 3.15
N TYR A 245 2.72 -17.65 2.47
CA TYR A 245 3.55 -17.91 1.29
C TYR A 245 3.20 -17.00 0.12
N THR A 246 1.90 -16.85 -0.18
CA THR A 246 1.45 -16.05 -1.33
C THR A 246 1.63 -14.56 -1.13
N GLU A 247 1.53 -14.06 0.10
CA GLU A 247 1.80 -12.67 0.45
C GLU A 247 3.29 -12.33 0.26
N SER A 248 4.20 -13.21 0.70
CA SER A 248 5.64 -12.99 0.51
C SER A 248 6.03 -13.02 -0.97
N MET A 249 5.49 -13.98 -1.74
CA MET A 249 5.70 -14.03 -3.19
C MET A 249 5.08 -12.83 -3.92
N MET A 250 3.90 -12.36 -3.47
CA MET A 250 3.29 -11.14 -3.97
C MET A 250 4.18 -9.92 -3.71
N SER A 251 4.79 -9.81 -2.53
CA SER A 251 5.71 -8.71 -2.22
C SER A 251 6.95 -8.71 -3.11
N TRP A 252 7.48 -9.88 -3.46
CA TRP A 252 8.57 -10.01 -4.44
C TRP A 252 8.13 -9.59 -5.84
N ASP A 253 6.99 -10.11 -6.29
CA ASP A 253 6.49 -9.89 -7.65
C ASP A 253 6.00 -8.44 -7.83
N TRP A 254 5.20 -7.91 -6.92
CA TRP A 254 4.44 -6.68 -7.13
C TRP A 254 5.12 -5.44 -6.56
N ILE A 255 6.14 -5.59 -5.71
CA ILE A 255 6.87 -4.43 -5.18
C ILE A 255 8.38 -4.57 -5.40
N MET A 256 9.00 -5.68 -5.00
CA MET A 256 10.46 -5.81 -5.12
C MET A 256 10.90 -5.79 -6.59
N SER A 257 10.10 -6.34 -7.51
CA SER A 257 10.44 -6.38 -8.93
C SER A 257 10.44 -5.02 -9.65
N PHE A 258 10.03 -3.92 -9.00
CA PHE A 258 10.30 -2.58 -9.53
C PHE A 258 11.80 -2.29 -9.66
N ASP A 259 12.61 -2.90 -8.80
CA ASP A 259 14.07 -2.84 -8.83
C ASP A 259 14.61 -4.28 -8.92
N PRO A 260 14.78 -4.83 -10.13
CA PRO A 260 15.17 -6.22 -10.31
C PRO A 260 16.63 -6.50 -9.94
N HIS A 261 17.45 -5.48 -9.71
CA HIS A 261 18.83 -5.63 -9.25
C HIS A 261 18.91 -5.77 -7.73
N TRP A 262 17.96 -5.18 -7.01
CA TRP A 262 17.89 -5.28 -5.56
C TRP A 262 17.13 -6.52 -5.06
N PHE A 263 17.53 -7.04 -3.90
CA PHE A 263 16.80 -8.11 -3.21
C PHE A 263 16.93 -7.99 -1.69
N SER A 264 15.92 -8.45 -0.96
CA SER A 264 15.94 -8.53 0.50
C SER A 264 15.03 -9.63 1.02
N THR A 265 15.55 -10.44 1.94
CA THR A 265 14.82 -11.60 2.49
C THR A 265 13.68 -11.18 3.43
N LEU A 266 13.85 -10.09 4.18
CA LEU A 266 12.85 -9.60 5.15
C LEU A 266 11.69 -8.85 4.50
N PHE A 267 11.81 -8.52 3.22
CA PHE A 267 10.91 -7.58 2.54
C PHE A 267 9.44 -8.01 2.55
N GLY A 268 9.14 -9.29 2.38
CA GLY A 268 7.76 -9.80 2.47
C GLY A 268 7.12 -9.52 3.83
N TRP A 269 7.86 -9.74 4.92
CA TRP A 269 7.36 -9.47 6.27
C TRP A 269 7.13 -7.99 6.52
N TYR A 270 7.98 -7.13 5.93
CA TYR A 270 7.84 -5.68 6.01
C TYR A 270 6.54 -5.20 5.36
N VAL A 271 6.26 -5.65 4.13
CA VAL A 271 5.01 -5.38 3.42
C VAL A 271 3.81 -5.95 4.19
N PHE A 272 3.92 -7.17 4.74
CA PHE A 272 2.92 -7.77 5.61
C PHE A 272 2.59 -6.91 6.84
N ALA A 273 3.59 -6.32 7.49
CA ALA A 273 3.32 -5.43 8.62
C ALA A 273 2.54 -4.19 8.17
N SER A 274 2.91 -3.60 7.03
CA SER A 274 2.25 -2.41 6.46
C SER A 274 0.76 -2.67 6.13
N LEU A 275 0.46 -3.81 5.50
CA LEU A 275 -0.93 -4.19 5.18
C LEU A 275 -1.75 -4.51 6.43
N PHE A 276 -1.14 -5.14 7.44
CA PHE A 276 -1.85 -5.58 8.64
C PHE A 276 -2.22 -4.40 9.54
N VAL A 277 -1.30 -3.45 9.77
CA VAL A 277 -1.58 -2.21 10.53
C VAL A 277 -2.69 -1.40 9.84
N SER A 278 -2.58 -1.20 8.53
CA SER A 278 -3.55 -0.44 7.74
C SER A 278 -4.95 -1.07 7.79
N GLY A 279 -5.03 -2.40 7.66
CA GLY A 279 -6.30 -3.14 7.77
C GLY A 279 -6.99 -2.98 9.13
N ILE A 280 -6.26 -3.19 10.23
CA ILE A 280 -6.81 -3.04 11.60
C ILE A 280 -7.24 -1.60 11.86
N THR A 281 -6.47 -0.63 11.36
CA THR A 281 -6.79 0.79 11.47
C THR A 281 -8.10 1.14 10.78
N VAL A 282 -8.31 0.68 9.53
CA VAL A 282 -9.58 0.89 8.82
C VAL A 282 -10.75 0.19 9.51
N LEU A 283 -10.53 -1.00 10.07
CA LEU A 283 -11.52 -1.69 10.89
C LEU A 283 -11.93 -0.85 12.11
N ALA A 284 -10.98 -0.25 12.81
CA ALA A 284 -11.25 0.64 13.94
C ALA A 284 -12.05 1.87 13.50
N LEU A 285 -11.64 2.56 12.43
CA LEU A 285 -12.32 3.76 11.93
C LEU A 285 -13.77 3.48 11.51
N ILE A 286 -14.02 2.40 10.77
CA ILE A 286 -15.39 2.03 10.36
C ILE A 286 -16.22 1.60 11.57
N THR A 287 -15.65 0.87 12.52
CA THR A 287 -16.34 0.49 13.76
C THR A 287 -16.74 1.71 14.57
N ILE A 288 -15.83 2.68 14.76
CA ILE A 288 -16.11 3.95 15.45
C ILE A 288 -17.21 4.74 14.71
N TYR A 289 -17.13 4.81 13.38
CA TYR A 289 -18.16 5.47 12.57
C TYR A 289 -19.54 4.84 12.77
N LEU A 290 -19.66 3.52 12.64
CA LEU A 290 -20.93 2.81 12.80
C LEU A 290 -21.48 2.90 14.24
N LYS A 291 -20.60 2.83 15.25
CA LYS A 291 -20.97 3.05 16.65
C LYS A 291 -21.50 4.45 16.88
N SER A 292 -20.88 5.48 16.31
CA SER A 292 -21.32 6.88 16.44
C SER A 292 -22.71 7.13 15.84
N LYS A 293 -23.12 6.28 14.89
CA LYS A 293 -24.45 6.31 14.24
C LYS A 293 -25.46 5.38 14.90
N GLY A 294 -25.10 4.70 16.00
CA GLY A 294 -26.00 3.82 16.75
C GLY A 294 -26.23 2.44 16.12
N TYR A 295 -25.43 2.03 15.13
CA TYR A 295 -25.61 0.74 14.45
C TYR A 295 -24.95 -0.45 15.17
N LEU A 296 -24.06 -0.19 16.14
CA LEU A 296 -23.30 -1.21 16.87
C LEU A 296 -23.60 -1.13 18.36
N GLU A 297 -24.65 -1.83 18.80
CA GLU A 297 -25.15 -1.80 20.18
C GLU A 297 -24.19 -2.46 21.19
N PHE A 298 -23.57 -3.58 20.80
CA PHE A 298 -22.73 -4.40 21.68
C PHE A 298 -21.24 -4.00 21.68
N VAL A 299 -20.89 -2.94 20.95
CA VAL A 299 -19.51 -2.45 20.87
C VAL A 299 -19.33 -1.32 21.88
N ASN A 300 -18.48 -1.56 22.87
CA ASN A 300 -18.14 -0.60 23.92
C ASN A 300 -16.70 -0.07 23.78
N ASN A 301 -16.25 0.74 24.74
CA ASN A 301 -14.91 1.33 24.71
C ASN A 301 -13.79 0.30 24.85
N SER A 302 -14.07 -0.89 25.40
CA SER A 302 -13.09 -1.98 25.54
C SER A 302 -12.76 -2.60 24.19
N HIS A 303 -13.75 -2.75 23.30
CA HIS A 303 -13.51 -3.19 21.93
C HIS A 303 -12.65 -2.17 21.14
N ILE A 304 -12.91 -0.88 21.35
CA ILE A 304 -12.13 0.20 20.73
C ILE A 304 -10.71 0.22 21.29
N HIS A 305 -10.57 0.04 22.60
CA HIS A 305 -9.28 -0.08 23.26
C HIS A 305 -8.45 -1.24 22.70
N ASP A 306 -9.06 -2.41 22.51
CA ASP A 306 -8.36 -3.56 21.94
C ASP A 306 -7.94 -3.34 20.50
N LEU A 307 -8.81 -2.77 19.65
CA LEU A 307 -8.42 -2.37 18.30
C LEU A 307 -7.26 -1.37 18.31
N ALA A 308 -7.31 -0.35 19.17
CA ALA A 308 -6.23 0.63 19.32
C ALA A 308 -4.93 -0.01 19.85
N LYS A 309 -5.03 -1.01 20.73
CA LYS A 309 -3.88 -1.80 21.20
C LYS A 309 -3.26 -2.62 20.08
N PHE A 310 -4.07 -3.27 19.24
CA PHE A 310 -3.57 -3.98 18.05
C PHE A 310 -2.92 -3.02 17.05
N MET A 311 -3.54 -1.87 16.75
CA MET A 311 -2.95 -0.83 15.89
C MET A 311 -1.56 -0.41 16.41
N PHE A 312 -1.46 -0.12 17.70
CA PHE A 312 -0.21 0.30 18.34
C PHE A 312 0.86 -0.80 18.37
N GLY A 313 0.49 -2.02 18.76
CA GLY A 313 1.45 -3.12 18.85
C GLY A 313 2.04 -3.50 17.50
N ILE A 314 1.20 -3.55 16.46
CA ILE A 314 1.67 -3.89 15.11
C ILE A 314 2.42 -2.71 14.46
N SER A 315 2.13 -1.45 14.80
CA SER A 315 2.93 -0.32 14.29
C SER A 315 4.37 -0.36 14.82
N ILE A 316 4.58 -0.79 16.07
CA ILE A 316 5.92 -1.08 16.61
C ILE A 316 6.57 -2.24 15.86
N PHE A 317 5.82 -3.31 15.56
CA PHE A 317 6.32 -4.43 14.77
C PHE A 317 6.78 -4.00 13.37
N TRP A 318 6.00 -3.16 12.67
CA TRP A 318 6.41 -2.56 11.40
C TRP A 318 7.71 -1.75 11.56
N THR A 319 7.82 -0.94 12.60
CA THR A 319 9.02 -0.12 12.87
C THR A 319 10.26 -0.99 13.08
N TYR A 320 10.11 -2.10 13.81
CA TYR A 320 11.18 -3.08 14.01
C TYR A 320 11.65 -3.67 12.67
N LEU A 321 10.73 -4.05 11.79
CA LEU A 321 11.08 -4.60 10.48
C LEU A 321 11.74 -3.56 9.57
N TRP A 322 11.20 -2.34 9.55
CA TRP A 322 11.81 -1.24 8.82
C TRP A 322 13.25 -1.00 9.29
N PHE A 323 13.45 -0.88 10.61
CA PHE A 323 14.75 -0.57 11.18
C PHE A 323 15.74 -1.71 10.98
N SER A 324 15.33 -2.96 11.20
CA SER A 324 16.21 -4.12 11.00
C SER A 324 16.65 -4.26 9.54
N GLN A 325 15.75 -4.01 8.58
CA GLN A 325 16.12 -4.00 7.16
C GLN A 325 17.11 -2.88 6.85
N PHE A 326 16.79 -1.64 7.25
CA PHE A 326 17.63 -0.47 7.00
C PHE A 326 19.02 -0.62 7.64
N MET A 327 19.06 -0.95 8.93
CA MET A 327 20.29 -1.03 9.72
C MET A 327 21.25 -2.09 9.19
N LEU A 328 20.77 -3.27 8.80
CA LEU A 328 21.64 -4.35 8.33
C LEU A 328 22.32 -4.02 6.99
N ILE A 329 21.58 -3.39 6.06
CA ILE A 329 22.12 -2.94 4.77
C ILE A 329 23.06 -1.75 4.98
N TRP A 330 22.66 -0.77 5.80
CA TRP A 330 23.49 0.39 6.12
C TRP A 330 24.80 0.00 6.83
N TYR A 331 24.77 -0.96 7.74
CA TYR A 331 25.94 -1.38 8.52
C TYR A 331 26.97 -2.12 7.66
N SER A 332 26.52 -3.03 6.79
CA SER A 332 27.43 -3.84 5.95
C SER A 332 27.85 -3.12 4.67
N ASN A 333 27.04 -2.16 4.21
CA ASN A 333 27.27 -1.28 3.08
C ASN A 333 27.83 -1.99 1.81
N ILE A 334 27.20 -3.10 1.43
CA ILE A 334 27.56 -3.83 0.19
C ILE A 334 27.05 -3.00 -1.01
N PRO A 335 27.93 -2.59 -1.96
CA PRO A 335 27.58 -1.61 -2.98
C PRO A 335 26.32 -1.95 -3.82
N GLU A 336 26.10 -3.23 -4.12
CA GLU A 336 24.96 -3.70 -4.91
C GLU A 336 23.61 -3.48 -4.21
N GLU A 337 23.54 -3.60 -2.88
CA GLU A 337 22.28 -3.55 -2.12
C GLU A 337 21.96 -2.16 -1.58
N VAL A 338 22.97 -1.30 -1.46
CA VAL A 338 22.86 -0.02 -0.73
C VAL A 338 22.29 1.10 -1.61
N THR A 339 22.43 1.00 -2.92
CA THR A 339 21.85 1.94 -3.91
C THR A 339 20.36 2.17 -3.68
N TYR A 340 19.64 1.13 -3.24
CA TYR A 340 18.23 1.21 -2.86
C TYR A 340 17.95 2.29 -1.80
N PHE A 341 18.79 2.39 -0.78
CA PHE A 341 18.64 3.38 0.30
C PHE A 341 19.29 4.72 -0.04
N ILE A 342 20.39 4.75 -0.81
CA ILE A 342 21.03 6.01 -1.23
C ILE A 342 20.04 6.86 -2.01
N THR A 343 19.45 6.31 -3.08
CA THR A 343 18.47 7.01 -3.94
C THR A 343 17.26 7.49 -3.14
N ARG A 344 16.78 6.70 -2.17
CA ARG A 344 15.65 7.09 -1.30
C ARG A 344 16.01 8.16 -0.27
N ILE A 345 17.23 8.19 0.23
CA ILE A 345 17.68 9.19 1.19
C ILE A 345 18.02 10.51 0.50
N GLU A 346 18.60 10.46 -0.69
CA GLU A 346 18.98 11.64 -1.47
C GLU A 346 17.75 12.31 -2.09
N ASP A 347 16.94 11.56 -2.85
CA ASP A 347 15.82 12.13 -3.60
C ASP A 347 14.51 12.18 -2.79
N TYR A 348 14.30 11.24 -1.86
CA TYR A 348 13.03 11.05 -1.12
C TYR A 348 13.17 11.27 0.39
N LYS A 349 14.15 12.05 0.84
CA LYS A 349 14.48 12.24 2.26
C LYS A 349 13.26 12.51 3.15
N LEU A 350 12.43 13.48 2.76
CA LEU A 350 11.28 13.90 3.56
C LEU A 350 10.19 12.80 3.60
N PRO A 351 9.73 12.23 2.47
CA PRO A 351 8.87 11.04 2.50
C PRO A 351 9.44 9.86 3.30
N PHE A 352 10.74 9.58 3.17
CA PHE A 352 11.39 8.40 3.76
C PHE A 352 11.50 8.48 5.29
N PHE A 353 11.88 9.63 5.85
CA PHE A 353 11.90 9.81 7.31
C PHE A 353 10.55 10.26 7.87
N GLY A 354 9.74 10.95 7.06
CA GLY A 354 8.38 11.39 7.42
C GLY A 354 7.46 10.21 7.73
N MET A 355 7.54 9.11 6.96
CA MET A 355 6.77 7.91 7.26
C MET A 355 7.10 7.31 8.64
N LEU A 356 8.33 7.43 9.15
CA LEU A 356 8.68 6.98 10.50
C LEU A 356 8.05 7.86 11.58
N ALA A 357 8.06 9.18 11.37
CA ALA A 357 7.40 10.09 12.29
C ALA A 357 5.90 9.77 12.41
N MET A 358 5.27 9.41 11.29
CA MET A 358 3.83 9.11 11.21
C MET A 358 3.46 7.70 11.70
N ASN A 359 4.25 6.67 11.37
CA ASN A 359 3.95 5.27 11.67
C ASN A 359 4.55 4.79 13.00
N PHE A 360 5.55 5.49 13.54
CA PHE A 360 6.19 5.13 14.80
C PHE A 360 6.03 6.22 15.87
N ILE A 361 6.64 7.39 15.67
CA ILE A 361 6.75 8.42 16.72
C ILE A 361 5.36 8.89 17.16
N PHE A 362 4.50 9.23 16.20
CA PHE A 362 3.14 9.69 16.49
C PHE A 362 2.29 8.65 17.25
N PRO A 363 2.10 7.41 16.75
CA PRO A 363 1.33 6.41 17.48
C PRO A 363 1.98 6.01 18.80
N LEU A 364 3.31 6.07 18.93
CA LEU A 364 3.99 5.85 20.20
C LEU A 364 3.58 6.90 21.23
N LEU A 365 3.58 8.18 20.89
CA LEU A 365 3.25 9.24 21.83
C LEU A 365 1.74 9.29 22.17
N VAL A 366 0.87 8.97 21.19
CA VAL A 366 -0.59 9.08 21.36
C VAL A 366 -1.21 7.79 21.92
N LEU A 367 -0.80 6.62 21.42
CA LEU A 367 -1.37 5.32 21.78
C LEU A 367 -0.53 4.58 22.83
N MET A 368 0.39 5.22 23.54
CA MET A 368 1.01 4.60 24.73
C MET A 368 0.06 4.63 25.94
N ASN A 369 -0.70 5.71 26.11
CA ASN A 369 -1.65 5.85 27.23
C ASN A 369 -2.91 4.98 27.02
N SER A 370 -3.25 4.16 28.02
CA SER A 370 -4.46 3.32 28.02
C SER A 370 -5.77 4.11 27.96
N ASP A 371 -5.82 5.30 28.55
CA ASP A 371 -7.03 6.11 28.59
C ASP A 371 -7.34 6.69 27.21
N PHE A 372 -6.31 7.11 26.48
CA PHE A 372 -6.46 7.65 25.13
C PHE A 372 -6.94 6.59 24.13
N LYS A 373 -6.58 5.31 24.34
CA LYS A 373 -7.08 4.18 23.52
C LYS A 373 -8.59 3.95 23.61
N ARG A 374 -9.25 4.47 24.65
CA ARG A 374 -10.71 4.35 24.84
C ARG A 374 -11.50 5.52 24.26
N VAL A 375 -10.80 6.59 23.86
CA VAL A 375 -11.41 7.83 23.40
C VAL A 375 -11.37 7.88 21.88
N ASN A 376 -12.55 7.90 21.26
CA ASN A 376 -12.71 7.84 19.80
C ASN A 376 -11.87 8.89 19.06
N TRP A 377 -11.75 10.11 19.58
CA TRP A 377 -11.01 11.19 18.95
C TRP A 377 -9.53 10.84 18.74
N PHE A 378 -8.85 10.34 19.79
CA PHE A 378 -7.44 9.97 19.70
C PHE A 378 -7.22 8.78 18.76
N VAL A 379 -8.12 7.78 18.79
CA VAL A 379 -8.03 6.61 17.91
C VAL A 379 -8.26 7.00 16.45
N VAL A 380 -9.20 7.90 16.16
CA VAL A 380 -9.44 8.41 14.80
C VAL A 380 -8.27 9.23 14.29
N MET A 381 -7.74 10.15 15.10
CA MET A 381 -6.59 10.96 14.74
C MET A 381 -5.35 10.10 14.45
N ALA A 382 -5.03 9.16 15.35
CA ALA A 382 -3.93 8.22 15.14
C ALA A 382 -4.16 7.34 13.92
N GLY A 383 -5.39 6.86 13.72
CA GLY A 383 -5.72 6.03 12.57
C GLY A 383 -5.52 6.74 11.22
N ILE A 384 -5.91 8.02 11.11
CA ILE A 384 -5.70 8.80 9.89
C ILE A 384 -4.20 8.98 9.61
N ILE A 385 -3.42 9.33 10.64
CA ILE A 385 -1.97 9.56 10.49
C ILE A 385 -1.23 8.27 10.13
N ILE A 386 -1.57 7.15 10.78
CA ILE A 386 -1.04 5.81 10.44
C ILE A 386 -1.34 5.46 8.98
N LEU A 387 -2.57 5.68 8.51
CA LEU A 387 -2.93 5.37 7.11
C LEU A 387 -2.18 6.26 6.12
N CYS A 388 -2.03 7.55 6.40
CA CYS A 388 -1.22 8.44 5.57
C CYS A 388 0.26 8.03 5.58
N GLY A 389 0.79 7.62 6.73
CA GLY A 389 2.17 7.16 6.84
C GLY A 389 2.41 5.84 6.09
N HIS A 390 1.49 4.88 6.15
CA HIS A 390 1.58 3.66 5.35
C HIS A 390 1.33 3.89 3.85
N TYR A 391 0.57 4.93 3.46
CA TYR A 391 0.51 5.33 2.06
C TYR A 391 1.86 5.85 1.58
N LEU A 392 2.53 6.69 2.37
CA LEU A 392 3.90 7.15 2.09
C LEU A 392 4.91 6.00 2.07
N ASP A 393 4.72 4.98 2.90
CA ASP A 393 5.52 3.76 2.88
C ASP A 393 5.44 3.05 1.51
N ILE A 394 4.23 2.77 1.00
CA ILE A 394 4.07 2.18 -0.34
C ILE A 394 4.62 3.13 -1.43
N PHE A 395 4.36 4.44 -1.29
CA PHE A 395 4.88 5.44 -2.22
C PHE A 395 6.42 5.38 -2.31
N ASN A 396 7.12 5.28 -1.19
CA ASN A 396 8.58 5.16 -1.14
C ASN A 396 9.10 3.81 -1.64
N MET A 397 8.30 2.75 -1.56
CA MET A 397 8.67 1.46 -2.13
C MET A 397 8.60 1.45 -3.65
N VAL A 398 7.60 2.12 -4.24
CA VAL A 398 7.29 2.05 -5.69
C VAL A 398 7.89 3.21 -6.49
N MET A 399 7.66 4.47 -6.06
CA MET A 399 7.95 5.65 -6.87
C MET A 399 9.41 5.78 -7.30
N PRO A 400 10.43 5.54 -6.43
CA PRO A 400 11.82 5.67 -6.85
C PRO A 400 12.18 4.74 -8.02
N GLY A 401 11.63 3.52 -8.05
CA GLY A 401 11.87 2.56 -9.12
C GLY A 401 11.10 2.85 -10.42
N SER A 402 10.05 3.68 -10.38
CA SER A 402 9.24 4.01 -11.57
C SER A 402 9.53 5.38 -12.16
N VAL A 403 9.79 6.39 -11.32
CA VAL A 403 9.92 7.80 -11.74
C VAL A 403 11.21 8.47 -11.26
N GLY A 404 12.04 7.81 -10.47
CA GLY A 404 13.29 8.38 -9.95
C GLY A 404 13.13 9.77 -9.34
N ALA A 405 14.04 10.68 -9.66
CA ALA A 405 14.00 12.06 -9.14
C ALA A 405 12.80 12.90 -9.61
N SER A 406 12.06 12.47 -10.64
CA SER A 406 10.91 13.22 -11.20
C SER A 406 9.61 13.10 -10.37
N TRP A 407 9.73 12.80 -9.08
CA TRP A 407 8.58 12.62 -8.20
C TRP A 407 8.05 13.95 -7.66
N PHE A 408 6.75 13.98 -7.41
CA PHE A 408 6.09 15.04 -6.66
C PHE A 408 4.68 14.56 -6.29
N ILE A 409 4.10 15.07 -5.21
CA ILE A 409 2.70 14.79 -4.86
C ILE A 409 1.83 15.82 -5.56
N GLY A 410 1.30 15.47 -6.74
CA GLY A 410 0.55 16.37 -7.59
C GLY A 410 -0.90 15.92 -7.80
N LEU A 411 -1.46 16.37 -8.93
CA LEU A 411 -2.83 16.04 -9.31
C LEU A 411 -3.02 14.52 -9.45
N SER A 412 -2.14 13.83 -10.16
CA SER A 412 -2.24 12.38 -10.42
C SER A 412 -2.31 11.55 -9.14
N GLU A 413 -1.43 11.82 -8.17
CA GLU A 413 -1.36 11.11 -6.89
C GLU A 413 -2.62 11.33 -6.06
N ILE A 414 -3.04 12.59 -5.88
CA ILE A 414 -4.24 12.94 -5.11
C ILE A 414 -5.49 12.36 -5.77
N SER A 415 -5.60 12.49 -7.09
CA SER A 415 -6.73 11.98 -7.86
C SER A 415 -6.85 10.46 -7.80
N ALA A 416 -5.73 9.73 -7.87
CA ALA A 416 -5.72 8.27 -7.69
C ALA A 416 -6.24 7.88 -6.30
N VAL A 417 -5.78 8.55 -5.23
CA VAL A 417 -6.26 8.30 -3.86
C VAL A 417 -7.76 8.58 -3.73
N LEU A 418 -8.25 9.71 -4.27
CA LEU A 418 -9.67 10.06 -4.21
C LEU A 418 -10.54 9.05 -4.96
N LEU A 419 -10.09 8.60 -6.13
CA LEU A 419 -10.78 7.60 -6.95
C LEU A 419 -10.99 6.29 -6.16
N PHE A 420 -9.90 5.74 -5.62
CA PHE A 420 -9.96 4.48 -4.89
C PHE A 420 -10.58 4.60 -3.52
N LEU A 421 -10.43 5.74 -2.83
CA LEU A 421 -11.16 6.03 -1.59
C LEU A 421 -12.67 6.02 -1.82
N GLY A 422 -13.13 6.71 -2.88
CA GLY A 422 -14.53 6.73 -3.27
C GLY A 422 -15.07 5.33 -3.58
N LEU A 423 -14.32 4.56 -4.38
CA LEU A 423 -14.67 3.20 -4.75
C LEU A 423 -14.71 2.25 -3.53
N PHE A 424 -13.70 2.34 -2.66
CA PHE A 424 -13.59 1.58 -1.42
C PHE A 424 -14.78 1.84 -0.50
N LEU A 425 -15.06 3.11 -0.20
CA LEU A 425 -16.19 3.51 0.64
C LEU A 425 -17.52 3.03 0.05
N PHE A 426 -17.72 3.20 -1.26
CA PHE A 426 -18.95 2.76 -1.92
C PHE A 426 -19.17 1.26 -1.77
N ILE A 427 -18.16 0.45 -2.04
CA ILE A 427 -18.25 -1.02 -1.99
C ILE A 427 -18.46 -1.50 -0.56
N VAL A 428 -17.67 -1.02 0.39
CA VAL A 428 -17.72 -1.45 1.80
C VAL A 428 -19.06 -1.10 2.43
N PHE A 429 -19.51 0.15 2.30
CA PHE A 429 -20.79 0.55 2.90
C PHE A 429 -22.00 -0.06 2.18
N ARG A 430 -21.92 -0.34 0.87
CA ARG A 430 -22.93 -1.13 0.17
C ARG A 430 -22.96 -2.58 0.64
N ALA A 431 -21.80 -3.18 0.97
CA ALA A 431 -21.74 -4.53 1.52
C ALA A 431 -22.37 -4.64 2.91
N LEU A 432 -22.23 -3.60 3.76
CA LEU A 432 -22.89 -3.55 5.07
C LEU A 432 -24.42 -3.63 4.99
N THR A 433 -25.06 -3.20 3.88
CA THR A 433 -26.53 -3.32 3.73
C THR A 433 -26.99 -4.73 3.39
N LYS A 434 -26.07 -5.66 3.10
CA LYS A 434 -26.40 -7.01 2.60
C LYS A 434 -26.64 -8.03 3.70
N ALA A 435 -26.32 -7.72 4.95
CA ALA A 435 -26.52 -8.60 6.08
C ALA A 435 -26.76 -7.81 7.39
N PRO A 436 -27.41 -8.41 8.40
CA PRO A 436 -27.43 -7.86 9.76
C PRO A 436 -26.00 -7.69 10.31
N LEU A 437 -25.77 -6.64 11.09
CA LEU A 437 -24.45 -6.29 11.63
C LEU A 437 -23.99 -7.16 12.80
N LEU A 438 -24.91 -7.86 13.45
CA LEU A 438 -24.59 -8.85 14.47
C LEU A 438 -24.63 -10.25 13.86
N ALA A 439 -23.54 -11.00 13.97
CA ALA A 439 -23.51 -12.41 13.61
C ALA A 439 -24.32 -13.22 14.64
N LYS A 440 -25.16 -14.14 14.17
CA LYS A 440 -25.99 -15.00 15.02
C LYS A 440 -25.38 -16.40 15.09
N GLY A 441 -25.63 -17.12 16.18
CA GLY A 441 -25.22 -18.52 16.27
C GLY A 441 -23.71 -18.77 16.33
N ASN A 442 -22.88 -17.73 16.46
CA ASN A 442 -21.46 -17.91 16.73
C ASN A 442 -21.26 -18.41 18.18
N PRO A 443 -20.45 -19.46 18.42
CA PRO A 443 -20.23 -20.01 19.77
C PRO A 443 -19.75 -19.00 20.81
N TYR A 444 -19.02 -17.98 20.38
CA TYR A 444 -18.37 -16.97 21.23
C TYR A 444 -19.11 -15.63 21.25
N ILE A 445 -20.33 -15.56 20.69
CA ILE A 445 -21.05 -14.29 20.59
C ILE A 445 -21.50 -13.75 21.96
N GLU A 446 -21.86 -14.62 22.90
CA GLU A 446 -22.39 -14.18 24.19
C GLU A 446 -21.29 -13.56 25.07
N GLU A 447 -20.09 -14.13 25.10
CA GLU A 447 -18.96 -13.51 25.78
C GLU A 447 -18.52 -12.19 25.09
N SER A 448 -18.57 -12.14 23.75
CA SER A 448 -18.27 -10.93 22.98
C SER A 448 -19.18 -9.77 23.33
N LYS A 449 -20.49 -10.01 23.51
CA LYS A 449 -21.46 -8.98 23.90
C LYS A 449 -21.19 -8.39 25.29
N HIS A 450 -20.63 -9.18 26.20
CA HIS A 450 -20.33 -8.79 27.57
C HIS A 450 -18.84 -8.45 27.78
N PHE A 451 -18.06 -8.40 26.69
CA PHE A 451 -16.63 -8.17 26.74
C PHE A 451 -16.31 -6.80 27.35
N HIS A 452 -15.41 -6.82 28.34
CA HIS A 452 -14.88 -5.63 28.99
C HIS A 452 -13.41 -5.86 29.34
N TYR A 453 -12.64 -4.78 29.32
CA TYR A 453 -11.22 -4.74 29.64
C TYR A 453 -10.93 -3.39 30.28
#